data_AF-A0A929WA43-F1
#
_entry.id   AF-A0A929WA43-F1
#
_cell.length_a   1.000
_cell.length_b   1.000
_cell.length_c   1.000
_cell.angle_alpha   90.00
_cell.angle_beta   90.00
_cell.angle_gamma   90.00
#
_symmetry.space_group_name_H-M   'P 1'
#
loop_
_entity.id
_entity.type
_entity.pdbx_description
1 polymer ?
#
loop_
_entity_poly.entity_id
_entity_poly.type
_entity_poly.pdbx_seq_one_letter_code
_entity_poly.pdbx_strand_id
1 'polypeptide(L)'
;KRRDLRPVVVRDAVPATSTQILQGITRAALQTKSFMSAASFQETTKVLNEAAISGKTDYLEGMKENVICGHLIPAGTGLREFNRIVVGDKDDYSGEPEERENA
;
A
#
# COMPACT_ATOMS: atom_id res chain seq x y z
N LYS A 1 34.97 23.77 7.64
CA LYS A 1 35.52 23.36 6.32
C LYS A 1 34.35 23.05 5.40
N ARG A 2 34.12 23.88 4.37
CA ARG A 2 33.11 23.63 3.32
C ARG A 2 33.52 22.34 2.59
N ARG A 3 32.59 21.41 2.38
CA ARG A 3 32.85 20.19 1.61
C ARG A 3 32.70 20.58 0.13
N ASP A 4 33.83 20.79 -0.53
CA ASP A 4 33.91 21.13 -1.96
C ASP A 4 33.59 19.89 -2.82
N LEU A 5 32.34 19.45 -2.76
CA LEU A 5 31.82 18.35 -3.58
C LEU A 5 31.49 18.86 -4.98
N ARG A 6 31.91 18.12 -6.00
CA ARG A 6 31.60 18.43 -7.41
C ARG A 6 30.08 18.42 -7.62
N PRO A 7 29.50 19.44 -8.28
CA PRO A 7 28.07 19.50 -8.52
C PRO A 7 27.61 18.31 -9.37
N VAL A 8 26.46 17.73 -9.00
CA VAL A 8 25.84 16.61 -9.71
C VAL A 8 25.43 17.10 -11.10
N VAL A 9 26.02 16.50 -12.13
CA VAL A 9 25.68 16.78 -13.52
C VAL A 9 24.45 15.94 -13.87
N VAL A 10 23.31 16.61 -14.00
CA VAL A 10 22.04 15.97 -14.38
C VAL A 10 21.97 15.91 -15.91
N ARG A 11 21.48 14.80 -16.44
CA ARG A 11 21.20 14.63 -17.88
C ARG A 11 19.77 15.07 -18.13
N ASP A 12 19.50 15.77 -19.23
CA ASP A 12 18.13 16.03 -19.64
C ASP A 12 17.42 14.70 -19.91
N ALA A 13 16.35 14.43 -19.15
CA ALA A 13 15.57 13.21 -19.27
C ALA A 13 14.47 13.40 -20.32
N VAL A 14 14.35 12.42 -21.23
CA VAL A 14 13.20 12.37 -22.14
C VAL A 14 11.96 11.93 -21.34
N PRO A 15 10.83 12.65 -21.42
CA PRO A 15 9.63 12.30 -20.66
C PRO A 15 9.06 10.96 -21.15
N ALA A 16 8.57 10.15 -20.22
CA ALA A 16 7.88 8.90 -20.54
C ALA A 16 6.53 9.21 -21.22
N THR A 17 6.30 8.63 -22.40
CA THR A 17 4.99 8.68 -23.08
C THR A 17 4.23 7.38 -22.80
N SER A 18 2.95 7.49 -22.48
CA SER A 18 2.08 6.34 -22.16
C SER A 18 0.83 6.34 -23.03
N THR A 19 0.37 5.16 -23.43
CA THR A 19 -0.91 4.96 -24.10
C THR A 19 -1.86 4.17 -23.21
N GLN A 20 -3.15 4.46 -23.27
CA GLN A 20 -4.15 3.68 -22.54
C GLN A 20 -4.40 2.36 -23.27
N ILE A 21 -4.41 1.25 -22.53
CA ILE A 21 -4.67 -0.09 -23.06
C ILE A 21 -5.93 -0.63 -22.37
N LEU A 22 -6.95 -0.95 -23.16
CA LEU A 22 -8.15 -1.62 -22.65
C LEU A 22 -7.83 -3.10 -22.40
N GLN A 23 -8.07 -3.56 -21.18
CA GLN A 23 -7.88 -4.96 -20.78
C GLN A 23 -9.19 -5.54 -20.28
N GLY A 24 -9.42 -6.83 -20.57
CA GLY A 24 -10.53 -7.57 -19.97
C GLY A 24 -10.34 -7.79 -18.47
N ILE A 25 -11.44 -8.01 -17.74
CA ILE A 25 -11.44 -8.11 -16.26
C ILE A 25 -10.48 -9.19 -15.74
N THR A 26 -10.39 -10.34 -16.42
CA THR A 26 -9.50 -11.45 -16.02
C THR A 26 -8.04 -11.06 -16.11
N ARG A 27 -7.65 -10.40 -17.22
CA ARG A 27 -6.27 -9.96 -17.44
C ARG A 27 -5.89 -8.84 -16.48
N ALA A 28 -6.79 -7.90 -16.24
CA ALA A 28 -6.59 -6.83 -15.28
C ALA A 28 -6.42 -7.37 -13.85
N ALA A 29 -7.21 -8.38 -13.45
CA ALA A 29 -7.12 -9.00 -12.13
C ALA A 29 -5.81 -9.78 -11.90
N LEU A 30 -5.31 -10.49 -12.92
CA LEU A 30 -4.03 -11.20 -12.85
C LEU A 30 -2.82 -10.26 -12.83
N GLN A 31 -2.95 -9.04 -13.36
CA GLN A 31 -1.88 -8.04 -13.39
C GLN A 31 -1.86 -7.10 -12.17
N THR A 32 -2.59 -7.45 -11.11
CA THR A 32 -2.56 -6.69 -9.85
C THR A 32 -1.16 -6.73 -9.22
N LYS A 33 -0.83 -5.68 -8.46
CA LYS A 33 0.49 -5.55 -7.82
C LYS A 33 0.71 -6.61 -6.73
N SER A 34 -0.35 -6.94 -6.01
CA SER A 34 -0.32 -7.99 -5.00
C SER A 34 -0.35 -9.36 -5.66
N PHE A 35 0.71 -10.13 -5.43
CA PHE A 35 0.76 -11.50 -5.90
C PHE A 35 -0.17 -12.40 -5.07
N MET A 36 -0.44 -12.08 -3.78
CA MET A 36 -1.39 -12.83 -2.96
C MET A 36 -2.81 -12.71 -3.52
N SER A 37 -3.21 -11.48 -3.86
CA SER A 37 -4.48 -11.20 -4.52
C SER A 37 -4.58 -11.87 -5.89
N ALA A 38 -3.54 -11.75 -6.74
CA ALA A 38 -3.52 -12.36 -8.07
C ALA A 38 -3.55 -13.90 -8.02
N ALA A 39 -2.74 -14.53 -7.15
CA ALA A 39 -2.64 -15.98 -7.02
C ALA A 39 -3.93 -16.62 -6.47
N SER A 40 -4.68 -15.88 -5.64
CA SER A 40 -5.98 -16.30 -5.13
C SER A 40 -7.11 -16.25 -6.17
N PHE A 41 -6.90 -15.54 -7.28
CA PHE A 41 -7.90 -15.43 -8.34
C PHE A 41 -7.85 -16.65 -9.27
N GLN A 42 -6.78 -16.79 -10.05
CA GLN A 42 -6.54 -17.88 -11.01
C GLN A 42 -5.04 -18.04 -11.27
N GLU A 43 -4.64 -19.08 -12.01
CA GLU A 43 -3.25 -19.34 -12.45
C GLU A 43 -2.21 -19.35 -11.31
N THR A 44 -2.59 -19.85 -10.13
CA THR A 44 -1.81 -19.76 -8.87
C THR A 44 -0.34 -20.16 -9.00
N THR A 45 -0.04 -21.28 -9.66
CA THR A 45 1.34 -21.77 -9.84
C THR A 45 2.21 -20.79 -10.63
N LYS A 46 1.64 -20.18 -11.68
CA LYS A 46 2.36 -19.23 -12.54
C LYS A 46 2.63 -17.93 -11.79
N VAL A 47 1.61 -17.40 -11.10
CA VAL A 47 1.73 -16.17 -10.32
C VAL A 47 2.76 -16.31 -9.20
N LEU A 48 2.75 -17.43 -8.46
CA LEU A 48 3.72 -17.68 -7.39
C LEU A 48 5.15 -17.85 -7.92
N ASN A 49 5.33 -18.50 -9.08
CA ASN A 49 6.65 -18.66 -9.69
C ASN A 49 7.22 -17.30 -10.13
N GLU A 50 6.43 -16.48 -10.82
CA GLU A 50 6.84 -15.12 -11.22
C GLU A 50 7.18 -14.25 -10.00
N ALA A 51 6.38 -14.32 -8.93
CA ALA A 51 6.62 -13.60 -7.69
C ALA A 51 7.92 -14.05 -7.00
N ALA A 52 8.18 -15.36 -6.95
CA ALA A 52 9.41 -15.92 -6.38
C ALA A 52 10.66 -15.51 -7.17
N ILE A 53 10.62 -15.58 -8.50
CA ILE A 53 11.73 -15.17 -9.38
C ILE A 53 12.03 -13.68 -9.24
N SER A 54 10.99 -12.85 -9.16
CA SER A 54 11.14 -11.39 -9.03
C SER A 54 11.36 -10.90 -7.60
N GLY A 55 11.29 -11.80 -6.59
CA GLY A 55 11.42 -11.43 -5.18
C GLY A 55 10.34 -10.44 -4.72
N LYS A 56 9.12 -10.54 -5.26
CA LYS A 56 8.04 -9.60 -4.93
C LYS A 56 7.64 -9.72 -3.46
N THR A 57 7.50 -8.57 -2.81
CA THR A 57 6.96 -8.45 -1.45
C THR A 57 5.56 -7.85 -1.53
N ASP A 58 4.62 -8.44 -0.80
CA ASP A 58 3.24 -7.96 -0.69
C ASP A 58 3.11 -7.07 0.54
N TYR A 59 2.52 -5.87 0.37
CA TYR A 59 2.39 -4.87 1.43
C TYR A 59 1.01 -4.88 2.12
N LEU A 60 0.12 -5.81 1.75
CA LEU A 60 -1.20 -5.97 2.36
C LEU A 60 -2.03 -4.67 2.34
N GLU A 61 -1.98 -3.93 1.24
CA GLU A 61 -2.75 -2.69 1.08
C GLU A 61 -4.18 -2.97 0.60
N GLY A 62 -4.41 -4.14 0.00
CA GLY A 62 -5.67 -4.53 -0.60
C GLY A 62 -6.60 -5.29 0.35
N MET A 63 -7.87 -5.40 -0.04
CA MET A 63 -8.87 -6.13 0.75
C MET A 63 -8.58 -7.63 0.79
N LYS A 64 -8.29 -8.26 -0.35
CA LYS A 64 -8.11 -9.72 -0.43
C LYS A 64 -6.88 -10.20 0.33
N GLU A 65 -5.77 -9.47 0.23
CA GLU A 65 -4.56 -9.73 1.01
C GLU A 65 -4.85 -9.80 2.50
N ASN A 66 -5.52 -8.78 3.04
CA ASN A 66 -5.88 -8.72 4.46
C ASN A 66 -6.83 -9.84 4.87
N VAL A 67 -7.82 -10.17 4.02
CA VAL A 67 -8.73 -11.31 4.27
C VAL A 67 -7.96 -12.64 4.33
N ILE A 68 -7.03 -12.89 3.40
CA ILE A 68 -6.23 -14.13 3.36
C ILE A 68 -5.35 -14.24 4.60
N CYS A 69 -4.75 -13.13 5.05
CA CYS A 69 -3.91 -13.09 6.24
C CYS A 69 -4.69 -13.04 7.56
N GLY A 70 -6.01 -12.80 7.54
CA GLY A 70 -6.82 -12.65 8.74
C GLY A 70 -6.67 -11.29 9.46
N HIS A 71 -6.19 -10.25 8.77
CA HIS A 71 -6.15 -8.88 9.29
C HIS A 71 -7.49 -8.16 9.08
N LEU A 72 -7.70 -7.08 9.83
CA LEU A 72 -8.81 -6.15 9.56
C LEU A 72 -8.68 -5.58 8.15
N ILE A 73 -9.74 -5.70 7.36
CA ILE A 73 -9.75 -5.17 5.99
C ILE A 73 -9.66 -3.64 6.00
N PRO A 74 -9.00 -3.00 5.01
CA PRO A 74 -8.86 -1.55 4.92
C PRO A 74 -10.15 -0.89 4.39
N ALA A 75 -11.29 -1.22 5.00
CA ALA A 75 -12.60 -0.71 4.65
C ALA A 75 -13.50 -0.66 5.89
N GLY A 76 -14.47 0.25 5.91
CA GLY A 76 -15.36 0.44 7.06
C GLY A 76 -14.57 0.78 8.32
N THR A 77 -14.84 0.07 9.41
CA THR A 77 -14.17 0.25 10.70
C THR A 77 -12.68 -0.09 10.69
N GLY A 78 -12.18 -0.82 9.68
CA GLY A 78 -10.75 -1.11 9.53
C GLY A 78 -9.95 0.02 8.85
N LEU A 79 -10.58 1.15 8.52
CA LEU A 79 -9.86 2.33 8.07
C LEU A 79 -9.03 2.93 9.21
N ARG A 80 -7.77 3.28 8.88
CA ARG A 80 -6.81 3.84 9.87
C ARG A 80 -7.30 5.12 10.54
N GLU A 81 -8.20 5.87 9.90
CA GLU A 81 -8.83 7.07 10.45
C GLU A 81 -9.63 6.77 11.72
N PHE A 82 -10.35 5.65 11.76
CA PHE A 82 -11.19 5.29 12.90
C PHE A 82 -10.39 4.68 14.06
N ASN A 83 -9.17 4.20 13.84
CA ASN A 83 -8.32 3.61 14.88
C ASN A 83 -7.93 4.60 15.98
N ARG A 84 -8.03 5.91 15.73
CA ARG A 84 -7.66 6.97 16.68
C ARG A 84 -8.86 7.60 17.38
N ILE A 85 -10.07 7.15 17.09
CA ILE A 85 -11.28 7.65 17.74
C ILE A 85 -11.36 7.03 19.13
N VAL A 86 -11.24 7.86 20.16
CA VAL A 86 -11.48 7.49 21.55
C VAL A 86 -12.83 8.07 21.94
N VAL A 87 -13.75 7.20 22.37
CA VAL A 87 -15.07 7.61 22.87
C VAL A 87 -15.04 7.52 24.39
N GLY A 88 -15.31 8.64 25.07
CA GLY A 88 -15.40 8.73 26.53
C GLY A 88 -16.71 9.39 26.95
N ASP A 89 -17.04 9.30 28.24
CA ASP A 89 -18.21 9.99 28.79
C ASP A 89 -17.97 11.51 28.80
N LYS A 90 -19.06 12.28 28.67
CA LYS A 90 -19.00 13.74 28.61
C LYS A 90 -18.52 14.33 29.93
N ASP A 91 -18.81 13.65 31.05
CA ASP A 91 -18.43 14.09 32.39
C ASP A 91 -16.93 13.88 32.67
N ASP A 92 -16.31 12.89 32.03
CA ASP A 92 -14.87 12.57 32.12
C ASP A 92 -13.98 13.50 31.26
N TYR A 93 -14.57 14.27 30.35
CA TYR A 93 -13.87 15.16 29.40
C TYR A 93 -13.58 16.56 29.96
N SER A 94 -13.60 16.71 31.29
CA SER A 94 -13.39 17.97 32.01
C SER A 94 -11.93 18.24 32.40
N GLY A 95 -10.97 17.56 31.76
CA GLY A 95 -9.53 17.78 31.91
C GLY A 95 -8.84 17.96 30.56
N GLU A 96 -7.97 18.97 30.49
CA GLU A 96 -7.22 19.53 29.36
C GLU A 96 -6.81 18.58 28.21
N PRO A 97 -6.77 19.06 26.95
CA PRO A 97 -6.25 18.27 25.84
C PRO A 97 -4.73 18.07 26.00
N GLU A 98 -4.31 16.83 26.28
CA GLU A 98 -2.89 16.46 26.18
C GLU A 98 -2.44 16.55 24.71
N GLU A 99 -1.62 17.56 24.41
CA GLU A 99 -0.80 17.59 23.21
C GLU A 99 0.17 16.39 23.25
N ARG A 100 -0.19 15.30 22.57
CA ARG A 100 0.72 14.17 22.38
C ARG A 100 1.49 14.33 21.08
N GLU A 101 2.77 14.66 21.25
CA GLU A 101 3.82 14.79 20.26
C GLU A 101 3.93 13.56 19.35
N ASN A 102 4.05 13.79 18.03
CA ASN A 102 4.16 12.76 17.01
C ASN A 102 5.45 11.94 17.16
N ALA A 103 5.32 10.61 17.26
CA ALA A 103 6.39 9.64 17.01
C ALA A 103 6.01 8.75 15.82
#